data_AF-A0A534RTQ5-F1
#
_entry.id   AF-A0A534RTQ5-F1
#
_cell.length_a   1.000
_cell.length_b   1.000
_cell.length_c   1.000
_cell.angle_alpha   90.00
_cell.angle_beta   90.00
_cell.angle_gamma   90.00
#
_symmetry.space_group_name_H-M   'P 1'
#
loop_
_entity.id
_entity.type
_entity.pdbx_description
1 polymer ?
#
loop_
_entity_poly.entity_id
_entity_poly.type
_entity_poly.pdbx_seq_one_letter_code
_entity_poly.pdbx_strand_id
1 'polypeptide(L)' 'MDAKTRTVSLVVGTILVLDQVTKALVARTLRLYESVPVIDSFFHLTRVHNTGAAFGVLAQAPAWFRQP' A
#
# COMPACT_ATOMS: atom_id res chain seq x y z
N MET A 1 -28.93 0.70 -7.00
CA MET A 1 -27.67 0.11 -7.54
C MET A 1 -28.00 -1.30 -8.01
N ASP A 2 -27.60 -1.68 -9.21
CA ASP A 2 -27.75 -3.07 -9.64
C ASP A 2 -26.79 -4.00 -8.85
N ALA A 3 -27.03 -5.31 -8.92
CA ALA A 3 -26.26 -6.30 -8.17
C ALA A 3 -24.76 -6.28 -8.52
N LYS A 4 -24.41 -6.01 -9.79
CA LYS A 4 -23.02 -5.96 -10.25
C LYS A 4 -22.31 -4.76 -9.62
N THR A 5 -22.93 -3.59 -9.68
CA THR A 5 -22.40 -2.35 -9.10
C THR A 5 -22.22 -2.49 -7.59
N ARG A 6 -23.20 -3.10 -6.89
CA ARG A 6 -23.08 -3.37 -5.44
C ARG A 6 -21.89 -4.27 -5.12
N THR A 7 -21.73 -5.37 -5.86
CA THR A 7 -20.61 -6.30 -5.64
C THR A 7 -19.27 -5.62 -5.89
N VAL A 8 -19.14 -4.86 -6.99
CA VAL A 8 -17.91 -4.13 -7.30
C VAL A 8 -17.58 -3.11 -6.20
N SER A 9 -18.57 -2.35 -5.73
CA SER A 9 -18.36 -1.38 -4.65
C SER A 9 -17.90 -2.03 -3.34
N LEU A 10 -18.46 -3.19 -2.98
CA LEU A 10 -18.04 -3.93 -1.79
C LEU A 10 -16.60 -4.46 -1.92
N VAL A 11 -16.25 -4.99 -3.09
CA VAL A 11 -14.89 -5.48 -3.35
C VAL A 11 -13.88 -4.33 -3.29
N VAL A 12 -14.14 -3.22 -3.99
CA VAL A 12 -13.26 -2.05 -3.98
C VAL A 12 -13.13 -1.48 -2.57
N GLY A 13 -14.25 -1.32 -1.85
CA GLY A 13 -14.21 -0.82 -0.47
C GLY A 13 -13.39 -1.72 0.45
N THR A 14 -13.53 -3.03 0.33
CA THR A 14 -12.74 -3.99 1.11
C THR A 14 -11.26 -3.89 0.79
N ILE A 15 -10.89 -3.83 -0.49
CA ILE A 15 -9.49 -3.67 -0.92
C ILE A 15 -8.89 -2.38 -0.35
N LEU A 16 -9.59 -1.25 -0.46
CA LEU A 16 -9.11 0.03 0.05
C LEU A 16 -8.92 0.02 1.57
N VAL A 17 -9.86 -0.55 2.31
CA VAL A 17 -9.73 -0.67 3.78
C VAL A 17 -8.53 -1.54 4.14
N LEU A 18 -8.38 -2.71 3.53
CA LEU A 18 -7.26 -3.61 3.80
C LEU A 18 -5.91 -2.99 3.43
N ASP A 19 -5.83 -2.28 2.30
CA ASP A 19 -4.63 -1.56 1.87
C ASP A 19 -4.19 -0.52 2.90
N GLN A 20 -5.11 0.34 3.35
CA GLN A 20 -4.80 1.41 4.29
C GLN A 20 -4.45 0.89 5.68
N VAL A 21 -5.17 -0.13 6.18
CA VAL A 21 -4.86 -0.79 7.47
C VAL A 21 -3.46 -1.42 7.43
N THR A 22 -3.14 -2.12 6.34
CA THR A 22 -1.83 -2.79 6.20
C THR A 22 -0.69 -1.78 6.15
N LYS A 23 -0.84 -0.69 5.39
CA LYS A 23 0.14 0.41 5.33
C LYS A 23 0.35 1.06 6.69
N ALA A 24 -0.75 1.35 7.42
CA ALA A 24 -0.68 1.94 8.75
C ALA A 24 0.04 1.02 9.75
N LEU A 25 -0.19 -0.29 9.67
CA LEU A 25 0.51 -1.27 10.49
C LEU A 25 2.02 -1.25 10.19
N VAL A 26 2.41 -1.41 8.92
CA VAL A 26 3.82 -1.39 8.49
C VAL A 26 4.51 -0.08 8.87
N ALA A 27 3.83 1.06 8.74
CA ALA A 27 4.38 2.35 9.10
C ALA A 27 4.65 2.51 10.61
N ARG A 28 3.90 1.80 11.46
CA ARG A 28 4.04 1.80 12.92
C ARG A 28 5.04 0.75 13.42
N THR A 29 5.21 -0.36 12.70
CA THR A 29 6.01 -1.49 13.18
C THR A 29 7.39 -1.60 12.55
N LEU A 30 7.57 -1.18 11.29
CA LEU A 30 8.86 -1.25 10.59
C LEU A 30 9.46 0.15 10.42
N ARG A 31 10.77 0.27 10.63
CA ARG A 31 11.55 1.44 10.22
C ARG A 31 11.66 1.50 8.70
N LEU A 32 11.93 2.67 8.15
CA LEU A 32 12.15 2.81 6.71
C LEU A 32 13.36 1.95 6.28
N TYR A 33 13.16 1.16 5.22
CA TYR A 33 14.09 0.15 4.68
C TYR A 33 14.31 -1.10 5.54
N GLU A 34 13.61 -1.22 6.67
CA GLU A 34 13.59 -2.47 7.43
C GLU A 34 12.89 -3.56 6.62
N SER A 35 13.46 -4.77 6.66
CA SER A 35 12.97 -5.97 5.98
C SER A 35 12.80 -7.10 6.99
N VAL A 36 11.61 -7.70 7.02
CA VAL A 36 11.31 -8.87 7.86
C VAL A 36 10.97 -10.06 6.96
N PRO A 37 11.63 -11.23 7.10
CA PRO A 37 11.26 -12.41 6.34
C PRO A 37 9.88 -12.92 6.77
N VAL A 38 9.03 -13.20 5.79
CA VAL A 38 7.74 -13.88 5.98
C VAL A 38 7.84 -15.34 5.55
N ILE A 39 8.55 -15.59 4.44
CA ILE A 39 9.01 -16.92 4.02
C ILE A 39 10.50 -16.80 3.80
N ASP A 40 11.28 -17.51 4.62
CA ASP A 40 12.74 -17.44 4.58
C ASP A 40 13.28 -17.64 3.15
N SER A 41 14.22 -16.79 2.76
CA SER A 41 14.87 -16.79 1.44
C SER A 41 13.96 -16.57 0.22
N PHE A 42 12.65 -16.35 0.38
CA PHE A 42 11.72 -16.14 -0.74
C PHE A 42 10.92 -14.85 -0.64
N PHE A 43 10.27 -14.59 0.50
CA PHE A 43 9.36 -13.46 0.66
C PHE A 43 9.70 -12.64 1.90
N HIS A 44 9.99 -11.36 1.68
CA HIS A 44 10.28 -10.39 2.73
C HIS A 44 9.30 -9.23 2.65
N LEU A 45 8.84 -8.79 3.80
CA LEU A 45 8.10 -7.55 3.95
C LEU A 45 9.08 -6.42 4.23
N THR A 46 9.25 -5.52 3.25
CA THR A 46 10.15 -4.37 3.36
C THR A 46 9.36 -3.07 3.35
N ARG A 47 9.64 -2.16 4.27
CA ARG A 47 9.06 -0.81 4.24
C ARG A 47 9.87 0.08 3.30
N VAL A 48 9.26 0.47 2.18
CA VAL A 48 9.85 1.42 1.22
C VAL A 48 8.83 2.54 0.94
N HIS A 49 9.30 3.79 0.87
CA HIS A 49 8.49 4.90 0.36
C HIS A 49 8.79 5.10 -1.12
N ASN A 50 7.77 4.91 -1.95
CA ASN A 50 7.88 5.17 -3.37
C ASN A 50 7.43 6.60 -3.68
N THR A 51 8.39 7.52 -3.83
CA THR A 51 8.11 8.96 -4.01
C THR A 51 7.66 9.32 -5.43
N GLY A 52 7.48 8.35 -6.31
CA GLY A 52 6.83 8.46 -7.61
C GLY A 52 6.47 7.06 -8.11
N ALA A 53 5.50 6.90 -8.99
CA ALA A 53 5.24 5.60 -9.62
C ALA A 53 6.45 5.12 -10.46
N ALA A 54 6.31 3.99 -11.16
CA ALA A 54 7.35 3.47 -12.03
C ALA A 54 7.92 4.56 -12.95
N PHE A 55 9.25 4.58 -13.12
CA PHE A 55 10.00 5.59 -13.90
C PHE A 55 9.87 7.04 -13.40
N GLY A 56 9.48 7.26 -12.14
CA GLY A 56 9.37 8.60 -11.55
C GLY A 56 8.10 9.35 -11.95
N VAL A 57 7.12 8.67 -12.54
CA VAL A 57 5.80 9.24 -12.84
C VAL A 57 5.19 9.78 -11.53
N LEU A 58 4.72 11.04 -11.52
CA LEU A 58 4.19 11.72 -10.33
C LEU A 58 5.20 12.00 -9.20
N ALA A 59 6.51 11.99 -9.48
CA ALA A 59 7.51 12.36 -8.47
C ALA A 59 7.34 13.78 -7.88
N GLN A 60 6.70 14.66 -8.65
CA GLN A 60 6.42 16.06 -8.27
C GLN A 60 5.02 16.26 -7.67
N ALA A 61 4.27 15.18 -7.41
CA ALA A 61 2.98 15.28 -6.75
C ALA A 61 3.11 15.83 -5.32
N PRO A 62 2.03 16.39 -4.74
CA PRO A 62 2.02 16.84 -3.35
C PRO A 62 2.47 15.75 -2.37
N ALA A 63 3.09 16.14 -1.25
CA ALA A 63 3.62 15.19 -0.27
C ALA A 63 2.57 14.22 0.28
N TRP A 64 1.33 14.67 0.49
CA TRP A 64 0.21 13.84 0.95
C TRP A 64 -0.13 12.70 -0.03
N PHE A 65 0.20 12.85 -1.32
CA PHE A 65 0.00 11.82 -2.33
C PHE A 65 1.18 10.83 -2.38
N ARG A 66 2.38 11.29 -1.99
CA ARG A 66 3.64 10.52 -2.09
C ARG A 66 4.04 9.83 -0.80
N GLN A 67 3.53 10.29 0.34
CA GLN A 67 3.88 9.79 1.66
C GLN A 67 2.62 9.46 2.46
N PRO A 68 2.57 8.28 3.11
CA PRO A 68 1.47 7.86 3.97
C PRO A 68 1.49 8.55 5.34
#